data_AF-A0A2M8MFP5-F1
#
_entry.id   AF-A0A2M8MFP5-F1
#
_cell.length_a   1.000
_cell.length_b   1.000
_cell.length_c   1.000
_cell.angle_alpha   90.00
_cell.angle_beta   90.00
_cell.angle_gamma   90.00
#
_symmetry.space_group_name_H-M   'P 1'
#
loop_
_entity.id
_entity.type
_entity.pdbx_description
1 polymer ?
#
loop_
_entity_poly.entity_id
_entity_poly.type
_entity_poly.pdbx_seq_one_letter_code
_entity_poly.pdbx_strand_id
1 'polypeptide(L)'
;MSYQLVELKDATANILCPICKLAVIDWSQEQYVQPCEHTLFIAMDLGFEFVADRFEESMNQNVDELHEDPNMNVFEAITSTSYKNLTILKSDLGVDGLFRYVGISDC
;
A
#
# COMPACT_ATOMS: atom_id res chain seq x y z
N MET A 1 7.12 -14.98 6.21
CA MET A 1 5.90 -14.33 6.70
C MET A 1 6.31 -13.27 7.72
N SER A 2 6.52 -12.03 7.27
CA SER A 2 7.05 -10.95 8.13
C SER A 2 6.33 -9.63 7.91
N TYR A 3 5.01 -9.68 7.66
CA TYR A 3 4.18 -8.48 7.60
C TYR A 3 3.08 -8.51 8.67
N GLN A 4 2.67 -7.33 9.11
CA GLN A 4 1.52 -7.11 9.97
C GLN A 4 0.39 -6.47 9.15
N LEU A 5 -0.75 -7.14 9.05
CA LEU A 5 -1.94 -6.59 8.39
C LEU A 5 -2.82 -5.87 9.42
N VAL A 6 -3.22 -4.64 9.13
CA VAL A 6 -4.12 -3.83 9.95
C VAL A 6 -5.30 -3.40 9.09
N GLU A 7 -6.50 -3.84 9.45
CA GLU A 7 -7.72 -3.45 8.76
C GLU A 7 -8.24 -2.10 9.29
N LEU A 8 -8.38 -1.14 8.38
CA LEU A 8 -9.02 0.15 8.60
C LEU A 8 -10.50 0.01 8.26
N LYS A 9 -11.37 0.42 9.19
CA LYS A 9 -12.83 0.28 9.06
C LYS A 9 -13.49 1.35 8.20
N ASP A 10 -12.79 2.45 7.93
CA ASP A 10 -13.37 3.63 7.33
C ASP A 10 -12.68 3.94 6.00
N ALA A 11 -13.40 3.67 4.91
CA ALA A 11 -12.98 3.92 3.53
C ALA A 11 -12.72 5.41 3.24
N THR A 12 -13.36 6.30 4.02
CA THR A 12 -13.31 7.75 3.83
C THR A 12 -12.38 8.44 4.82
N ALA A 13 -11.78 7.69 5.74
CA ALA A 13 -10.84 8.23 6.70
C ALA A 13 -9.46 8.44 6.09
N ASN A 14 -8.80 9.51 6.51
CA ASN A 14 -7.40 9.76 6.18
C ASN A 14 -6.52 8.61 6.67
N ILE A 15 -5.62 8.15 5.81
CA ILE A 15 -4.65 7.13 6.19
C ILE A 15 -3.41 7.86 6.71
N LEU A 16 -3.19 7.76 8.02
CA LEU A 16 -2.02 8.34 8.67
C LEU A 16 -0.91 7.30 8.79
N CYS A 17 0.34 7.72 8.56
CA CYS A 17 1.49 6.90 8.88
C CYS A 17 1.55 6.66 10.40
N PRO A 18 1.61 5.40 10.87
CA PRO A 18 1.69 5.10 12.29
C PRO A 18 2.98 5.64 12.95
N ILE A 19 4.03 5.89 12.18
CA ILE A 19 5.36 6.31 12.64
C ILE A 19 5.44 7.83 12.77
N CYS A 20 5.32 8.57 11.67
CA CYS A 20 5.45 10.03 11.67
C CYS A 20 4.13 10.80 11.82
N LYS A 21 2.98 10.10 11.81
CA LYS A 21 1.62 10.68 11.88
C LYS A 21 1.25 11.61 10.72
N LEU A 22 2.06 11.67 9.66
CA LEU A 22 1.71 12.37 8.43
C LEU A 22 0.58 11.64 7.70
N ALA A 23 -0.29 12.41 7.04
CA ALA A 23 -1.34 11.85 6.19
C ALA A 23 -0.70 11.31 4.91
N VAL A 24 -0.65 9.98 4.79
CA VAL A 24 -0.24 9.30 3.56
C VAL A 24 -1.32 9.46 2.50
N ILE A 25 -2.58 9.43 2.93
CA ILE A 25 -3.75 9.73 2.09
C ILE A 25 -4.62 10.73 2.82
N ASP A 26 -4.88 11.86 2.16
CA ASP A 26 -5.72 12.93 2.69
C ASP A 26 -6.97 13.14 1.81
N TRP A 27 -8.12 12.68 2.31
CA TRP A 27 -9.42 12.87 1.67
C TRP A 27 -9.95 14.30 1.81
N SER A 28 -9.44 15.08 2.77
CA SER A 28 -9.83 16.49 2.92
C SER A 28 -9.27 17.37 1.80
N GLN A 29 -8.24 16.89 1.09
CA GLN A 29 -7.61 17.54 -0.06
C GLN A 29 -7.73 16.68 -1.31
N GLU A 30 -8.94 16.25 -1.68
CA GLU A 30 -9.19 15.57 -2.97
C GLU A 30 -8.42 14.25 -3.20
N GLN A 31 -8.08 13.51 -2.14
CA GLN A 31 -7.35 12.24 -2.22
C GLN A 31 -5.90 12.41 -2.75
N TYR A 32 -5.22 13.49 -2.37
CA TYR A 32 -3.79 13.60 -2.64
C TYR A 32 -2.99 12.57 -1.85
N VAL A 33 -2.17 11.81 -2.57
CA VAL A 33 -1.19 10.88 -2.03
C VAL A 33 0.06 11.67 -1.63
N GLN A 34 0.39 11.66 -0.35
CA GLN A 34 1.58 12.32 0.21
C GLN A 34 2.43 11.28 0.96
N PRO A 35 3.14 10.41 0.23
CA PRO A 35 3.93 9.36 0.85
C PRO A 35 5.03 10.00 1.68
N CYS A 36 5.16 9.54 2.92
CA CYS A 36 6.28 9.92 3.78
C CYS A 36 7.44 8.96 3.56
N GLU A 37 8.61 9.24 4.15
CA GLU A 37 9.78 8.36 4.04
C GLU A 37 9.47 6.91 4.46
N HIS A 38 8.58 6.70 5.42
CA HIS A 38 8.15 5.38 5.89
C HIS A 38 7.19 4.65 4.94
N THR A 39 6.61 5.35 3.96
CA THR A 39 5.67 4.76 3.01
C THR A 39 6.43 3.96 1.97
N LEU A 40 6.18 2.67 1.91
CA LEU A 40 6.81 1.74 0.96
C LEU A 40 5.99 1.61 -0.32
N PHE A 41 4.67 1.59 -0.20
CA PHE A 41 3.78 1.53 -1.35
C PHE A 41 2.38 1.98 -0.96
N ILE A 42 1.63 2.43 -1.96
CA ILE A 42 0.19 2.68 -1.91
C ILE A 42 -0.37 1.99 -3.14
N ALA A 43 -1.23 1.01 -2.92
CA ALA A 43 -1.73 0.17 -3.99
C ALA A 43 -3.20 -0.12 -3.78
N MET A 44 -3.89 -0.43 -4.87
CA MET A 44 -5.25 -0.95 -4.89
C MET A 44 -5.21 -2.36 -5.49
N ASP A 45 -6.33 -3.09 -5.42
CA ASP A 45 -6.43 -4.37 -6.14
C ASP A 45 -6.21 -4.22 -7.66
N LEU A 46 -6.43 -3.02 -8.21
CA LEU A 46 -6.27 -2.71 -9.64
C LEU A 46 -4.86 -2.25 -10.04
N GLY A 47 -3.92 -2.08 -9.10
CA GLY A 47 -2.55 -1.65 -9.42
C GLY A 47 -1.90 -0.79 -8.33
N PHE A 48 -0.68 -0.33 -8.59
CA PHE A 48 0.07 0.54 -7.67
C PHE A 48 -0.17 2.01 -7.99
N GLU A 49 -0.53 2.81 -6.97
CA GLU A 49 -0.55 4.28 -7.06
C GLU A 49 0.83 4.87 -6.77
N PHE A 50 1.57 4.23 -5.86
CA PHE A 50 2.92 4.60 -5.46
C PHE A 50 3.69 3.35 -5.00
N VAL A 51 4.96 3.29 -5.34
CA VAL A 51 5.92 2.31 -4.80
C VAL A 51 7.24 3.03 -4.59
N ALA A 52 7.90 2.77 -3.48
CA ALA A 52 9.24 3.28 -3.21
C ALA A 52 10.27 2.31 -3.81
N ASP A 53 11.29 2.85 -4.47
CA ASP A 53 12.36 2.07 -5.13
C ASP A 53 12.93 0.96 -4.21
N ARG A 54 13.16 1.29 -2.94
CA ARG A 54 13.67 0.34 -1.93
C ARG A 54 12.77 -0.87 -1.68
N PHE A 55 11.47 -0.72 -1.87
CA PHE A 55 10.52 -1.82 -1.77
C PHE A 55 10.43 -2.57 -3.11
N GLU A 56 10.38 -1.84 -4.22
CA GLU A 56 10.35 -2.43 -5.56
C GLU A 56 11.54 -3.34 -5.83
N GLU A 57 12.76 -2.94 -5.41
CA GLU A 57 13.97 -3.76 -5.48
C GLU A 57 13.87 -5.08 -4.69
N SER A 58 13.00 -5.12 -3.67
CA SER A 58 12.76 -6.31 -2.85
C SER A 58 11.63 -7.19 -3.40
N MET A 59 10.82 -6.68 -4.34
CA MET A 59 9.71 -7.44 -4.92
C MET A 59 10.24 -8.54 -5.84
N ASN A 60 9.50 -9.66 -5.88
CA ASN A 60 9.84 -10.79 -6.75
C ASN A 60 9.53 -10.52 -8.23
N GLN A 61 8.59 -9.62 -8.50
CA GLN A 61 8.12 -9.22 -9.82
C GLN A 61 8.07 -7.70 -9.84
N ASN A 62 8.51 -7.09 -10.94
CA ASN A 62 8.49 -5.64 -11.08
C ASN A 62 7.05 -5.12 -11.22
N VAL A 63 6.81 -3.88 -10.81
CA VAL A 63 5.48 -3.25 -10.90
C VAL A 63 5.01 -3.13 -12.34
N ASP A 64 5.89 -2.83 -13.30
CA ASP A 64 5.54 -2.76 -14.72
C ASP A 64 5.09 -4.13 -15.25
N GLU A 65 5.83 -5.20 -14.92
CA GLU A 65 5.48 -6.57 -15.29
C GLU A 65 4.16 -7.00 -14.65
N LEU A 66 3.88 -6.53 -13.43
CA LEU A 66 2.63 -6.83 -12.74
C LEU A 66 1.43 -6.14 -13.42
N HIS A 67 1.58 -4.90 -13.89
CA HIS A 67 0.52 -4.20 -14.62
C HIS A 67 0.18 -4.84 -15.97
N GLU A 68 1.12 -5.57 -16.59
CA GLU A 68 0.87 -6.30 -17.83
C GLU A 68 0.16 -7.65 -17.61
N ASP A 69 0.11 -8.17 -16.38
CA ASP A 69 -0.52 -9.46 -16.07
C ASP A 69 -2.06 -9.33 -16.00
N PRO A 70 -2.81 -10.04 -16.87
CA PRO A 70 -4.27 -10.07 -16.81
C PRO A 70 -4.84 -10.67 -15.53
N ASN A 71 -4.05 -11.45 -14.79
CA ASN A 71 -4.39 -12.06 -13.51
C ASN A 71 -3.65 -11.40 -12.34
N MET A 72 -3.19 -10.16 -12.51
CA MET A 72 -2.50 -9.40 -11.47
C MET A 72 -3.20 -9.53 -10.12
N ASN A 73 -2.43 -9.92 -9.11
CA ASN A 73 -2.86 -9.94 -7.73
C ASN A 73 -1.91 -9.09 -6.89
N VAL A 74 -2.24 -7.80 -6.75
CA VAL A 74 -1.41 -6.84 -6.03
C VAL A 74 -1.23 -7.24 -4.58
N PHE A 75 -2.28 -7.74 -3.94
CA PHE A 75 -2.20 -8.21 -2.55
C PHE A 75 -1.22 -9.36 -2.39
N GLU A 76 -1.20 -10.30 -3.34
CA GLU A 76 -0.23 -11.39 -3.35
C GLU A 76 1.21 -10.90 -3.62
N ALA A 77 1.39 -9.95 -4.53
CA ALA A 77 2.70 -9.36 -4.82
C ALA A 77 3.30 -8.67 -3.58
N ILE A 78 2.51 -7.86 -2.87
CA ILE A 78 2.99 -7.16 -1.66
C ILE A 78 3.17 -8.09 -0.45
N THR A 79 2.38 -9.16 -0.33
CA THR A 79 2.45 -10.09 0.81
C THR A 79 3.49 -11.20 0.63
N SER A 80 3.82 -11.54 -0.62
CA SER A 80 4.92 -12.46 -0.96
C SER A 80 6.30 -11.81 -0.85
N THR A 81 6.36 -10.48 -0.90
CA THR A 81 7.58 -9.69 -0.74
C THR A 81 8.02 -9.67 0.73
N SER A 82 9.21 -10.18 1.00
CA SER A 82 9.75 -10.25 2.36
C SER A 82 10.47 -8.96 2.71
N TYR A 83 9.79 -8.04 3.39
CA TYR A 83 10.36 -6.79 3.88
C TYR A 83 10.37 -6.73 5.41
N LYS A 84 11.39 -6.09 5.99
CA LYS A 84 11.54 -5.98 7.45
C LYS A 84 10.51 -4.98 8.01
N ASN A 85 9.88 -5.34 9.13
CA ASN A 85 8.94 -4.51 9.88
C ASN A 85 7.79 -3.95 9.00
N LEU A 86 7.37 -4.72 8.00
CA LEU A 86 6.32 -4.31 7.08
C LEU A 86 4.96 -4.32 7.77
N THR A 87 4.31 -3.17 7.83
CA THR A 87 2.91 -3.03 8.23
C THR A 87 2.08 -2.66 7.02
N ILE A 88 1.06 -3.46 6.71
CA ILE A 88 0.14 -3.22 5.61
C ILE A 88 -1.18 -2.72 6.22
N LEU A 89 -1.56 -1.50 5.90
CA LEU A 89 -2.87 -0.94 6.24
C LEU A 89 -3.83 -1.27 5.10
N LYS A 90 -4.84 -2.08 5.37
CA LYS A 90 -5.89 -2.46 4.42
C LYS A 90 -7.14 -1.63 4.69
N SER A 91 -7.59 -0.85 3.73
CA SER A 91 -8.85 -0.09 3.80
C SER A 91 -9.78 -0.52 2.69
N ASP A 92 -11.08 -0.52 2.95
CA ASP A 92 -12.09 -0.64 1.91
C ASP A 92 -12.08 0.64 1.04
N LEU A 93 -12.37 0.51 -0.27
CA LEU A 93 -12.51 1.65 -1.19
C LEU A 93 -13.96 2.18 -1.27
N GLY A 94 -14.91 1.48 -0.65
CA GLY A 94 -16.34 1.77 -0.71
C GLY A 94 -17.01 1.34 -2.02
N VAL A 95 -16.27 0.69 -2.92
CA VAL A 95 -16.73 0.31 -4.26
C VAL A 95 -16.35 -1.14 -4.54
N ASP A 96 -17.36 -1.95 -4.89
CA ASP A 96 -17.24 -3.27 -5.52
C ASP A 96 -16.31 -4.29 -4.83
N GLY A 97 -16.18 -4.20 -3.49
CA GLY A 97 -15.32 -5.11 -2.72
C GLY A 97 -13.83 -4.94 -2.98
N LEU A 98 -13.43 -3.79 -3.53
CA LEU A 98 -12.03 -3.42 -3.74
C LEU A 98 -11.43 -2.82 -2.47
N PHE A 99 -10.16 -3.07 -2.29
CA PHE A 99 -9.37 -2.60 -1.17
C PHE A 99 -8.17 -1.78 -1.63
N ARG A 100 -7.78 -0.88 -0.74
CA ARG A 100 -6.52 -0.17 -0.79
C ARG A 100 -5.57 -0.74 0.26
N TYR A 101 -4.31 -0.87 -0.11
CA TYR A 101 -3.22 -1.35 0.71
C TYR A 101 -2.14 -0.26 0.80
N VAL A 102 -1.77 0.11 2.02
CA VAL A 102 -0.66 1.04 2.28
C VAL A 102 0.41 0.33 3.07
N GLY A 103 1.59 0.18 2.48
CA GLY A 103 2.76 -0.41 3.11
C GLY A 103 3.55 0.64 3.88
N ILE A 104 3.81 0.37 5.16
CA ILE A 104 4.61 1.21 6.05
C ILE A 104 5.72 0.38 6.68
N SER A 105 6.93 0.92 6.75
CA SER A 105 8.03 0.34 7.54
C SER A 105 8.85 1.42 8.23
N ASP A 106 9.50 1.03 9.33
CA ASP A 106 10.39 1.86 10.15
C ASP A 106 11.85 1.86 9.65
N CYS A 107 12.13 1.14 8.56
CA CYS A 107 13.45 1.02 7.94
C CYS A 107 14.09 2.37 7.60
#